data_AF-J9FCY3-F1
#
_entry.id   AF-J9FCY3-F1
#
_cell.length_a   1.000
_cell.length_b   1.000
_cell.length_c   1.000
_cell.angle_alpha   90.00
_cell.angle_beta   90.00
_cell.angle_gamma   90.00
#
_symmetry.space_group_name_H-M   'P 1'
#
loop_
_entity.id
_entity.type
_entity.pdbx_description
1 polymer ?
#
loop_
_entity_poly.entity_id
_entity_poly.type
_entity_poly.pdbx_seq_one_letter_code
_entity_poly.pdbx_strand_id
1 'polypeptide(L)'
;ERLEMDRDEAIAYFTNLGEKYKAEIIGDIPAGETISLYRQGDFTDLCRGPHVPRTGVLKVHRLMKVAGAYWRGNSKNEMLQRIYGTAWATKDEQAAYLKMLEEAEKRDHRRLGKELDLFHLQDEAPGLIFWHAKGWALWQVVEQYMRDVYNDNGYEEVKAPQLLDRSLWERSGHVGEVP
;
A
#
# COMPACT_ATOMS: atom_id res chain seq x y z
N GLU A 1 -29.28 10.03 -1.37
CA GLU A 1 -30.36 9.09 -1.79
C GLU A 1 -29.73 7.80 -2.26
N ARG A 2 -30.35 6.64 -2.00
CA ARG A 2 -29.93 5.35 -2.55
C ARG A 2 -30.84 5.03 -3.74
N LEU A 3 -30.23 4.67 -4.85
CA LEU A 3 -30.89 4.28 -6.09
C LEU A 3 -30.48 2.84 -6.41
N GLU A 4 -31.38 2.09 -7.03
CA GLU A 4 -31.06 0.81 -7.66
C GLU A 4 -31.32 1.00 -9.15
N MET A 5 -30.39 0.52 -9.97
CA MET A 5 -30.48 0.62 -11.43
C MET A 5 -30.24 -0.74 -12.05
N ASP A 6 -30.84 -0.97 -13.21
CA ASP A 6 -30.46 -2.12 -14.02
C ASP A 6 -28.98 -2.01 -14.42
N ARG A 7 -28.32 -3.15 -14.60
CA ARG A 7 -26.90 -3.22 -14.95
C ARG A 7 -26.60 -2.44 -16.23
N ASP A 8 -27.34 -2.69 -17.29
CA ASP A 8 -27.04 -2.12 -18.60
C ASP A 8 -27.33 -0.61 -18.59
N GLU A 9 -28.38 -0.20 -17.85
CA GLU A 9 -28.69 1.20 -17.60
C GLU A 9 -27.58 1.90 -16.81
N ALA A 10 -27.05 1.27 -15.75
CA ALA A 10 -25.97 1.82 -14.94
C ALA A 10 -24.65 1.95 -15.72
N ILE A 11 -24.32 0.96 -16.56
CA ILE A 11 -23.16 1.02 -17.46
C ILE A 11 -23.31 2.19 -18.43
N ALA A 12 -24.47 2.32 -19.08
CA ALA A 12 -24.73 3.41 -20.01
C ALA A 12 -24.68 4.78 -19.31
N TYR A 13 -25.24 4.89 -18.11
CA TYR A 13 -25.23 6.10 -17.30
C TYR A 13 -23.81 6.59 -16.99
N PHE A 14 -22.94 5.74 -16.44
CA PHE A 14 -21.56 6.13 -16.13
C PHE A 14 -20.71 6.34 -17.38
N THR A 15 -20.95 5.59 -18.45
CA THR A 15 -20.26 5.80 -19.74
C THR A 15 -20.57 7.19 -20.32
N ASN A 16 -21.84 7.61 -20.29
CA ASN A 16 -22.26 8.93 -20.77
C ASN A 16 -21.74 10.08 -19.90
N LEU A 17 -21.44 9.82 -18.62
CA LEU A 17 -20.78 10.77 -17.72
C LEU A 17 -19.25 10.81 -17.87
N GLY A 18 -18.67 9.94 -18.70
CA GLY A 18 -17.21 9.82 -18.87
C GLY A 18 -16.50 9.00 -17.77
N GLU A 19 -17.25 8.33 -16.90
CA GLU A 19 -16.76 7.57 -15.76
C GLU A 19 -16.45 6.11 -16.15
N LYS A 20 -15.49 5.93 -17.08
CA LYS A 20 -15.15 4.62 -17.67
C LYS A 20 -14.88 3.51 -16.65
N TYR A 21 -14.20 3.84 -15.54
CA TYR A 21 -13.84 2.85 -14.52
C TYR A 21 -15.05 2.32 -13.74
N LYS A 22 -16.08 3.14 -13.52
CA LYS A 22 -17.30 2.69 -12.86
C LYS A 22 -18.08 1.73 -13.76
N ALA A 23 -18.14 2.03 -15.06
CA ALA A 23 -18.74 1.14 -16.06
C ALA A 23 -18.00 -0.22 -16.12
N GLU A 24 -16.67 -0.22 -16.14
CA GLU A 24 -15.86 -1.45 -16.07
C GLU A 24 -16.12 -2.26 -14.79
N ILE A 25 -16.19 -1.59 -13.63
CA ILE A 25 -16.48 -2.27 -12.34
C ILE A 25 -17.85 -2.94 -12.40
N ILE A 26 -18.88 -2.26 -12.93
CA ILE A 26 -20.23 -2.82 -13.02
C ILE A 26 -20.27 -4.06 -13.92
N GLY A 27 -19.52 -4.04 -15.03
CA GLY A 27 -19.40 -5.18 -15.95
C GLY A 27 -18.84 -6.44 -15.27
N ASP A 28 -17.92 -6.27 -14.32
CA ASP A 28 -17.29 -7.38 -13.59
C ASP A 28 -18.12 -7.94 -12.44
N ILE A 29 -19.19 -7.25 -12.02
CA ILE A 29 -20.06 -7.73 -10.95
C ILE A 29 -20.80 -8.99 -11.46
N PRO A 30 -20.86 -10.11 -10.70
CA PRO A 30 -21.59 -11.30 -11.11
C PRO A 30 -23.07 -11.04 -11.47
N ALA A 31 -23.60 -11.75 -12.46
CA ALA A 31 -25.00 -11.60 -12.88
C ALA A 31 -25.97 -11.92 -11.72
N GLY A 32 -27.05 -11.15 -11.60
CA GLY A 32 -28.05 -11.28 -10.53
C GLY A 32 -27.78 -10.46 -9.27
N GLU A 33 -26.59 -9.84 -9.14
CA GLU A 33 -26.31 -8.88 -8.08
C GLU A 33 -27.00 -7.53 -8.33
N THR A 34 -27.58 -6.95 -7.29
CA THR A 34 -28.21 -5.62 -7.35
C THR A 34 -27.16 -4.52 -7.48
N ILE A 35 -27.31 -3.68 -8.51
CA ILE A 35 -26.47 -2.50 -8.71
C ILE A 35 -27.09 -1.32 -7.94
N SER A 36 -26.46 -0.93 -6.84
CA SER A 36 -26.86 0.24 -6.06
C SER A 36 -25.94 1.43 -6.29
N LEU A 37 -26.55 2.61 -6.37
CA LEU A 37 -25.88 3.89 -6.52
C LEU A 37 -26.28 4.81 -5.37
N TYR A 38 -25.40 5.73 -5.01
CA TYR A 38 -25.68 6.78 -4.04
C TYR A 38 -25.59 8.15 -4.70
N ARG A 39 -26.69 8.92 -4.66
CA ARG A 39 -26.77 10.28 -5.17
C ARG A 39 -26.75 11.31 -4.05
N GLN A 40 -25.92 12.34 -4.18
CA GLN A 40 -25.80 13.47 -3.28
C GLN A 40 -25.76 14.77 -4.10
N GLY A 41 -26.91 15.42 -4.28
CA GLY A 41 -27.04 16.55 -5.20
C GLY A 41 -26.72 16.10 -6.63
N ASP A 42 -25.78 16.78 -7.28
CA ASP A 42 -25.37 16.49 -8.65
C ASP A 42 -24.32 15.35 -8.75
N PHE A 43 -23.86 14.83 -7.62
CA PHE A 43 -22.87 13.74 -7.57
C PHE A 43 -23.56 12.38 -7.37
N THR A 44 -23.23 11.41 -8.23
CA THR A 44 -23.72 10.03 -8.14
C THR A 44 -22.54 9.05 -8.14
N ASP A 45 -22.56 8.08 -7.23
CA ASP A 45 -21.45 7.15 -7.05
C ASP A 45 -21.81 5.66 -7.00
N LEU A 46 -20.89 4.89 -7.56
CA LEU A 46 -20.68 3.44 -7.50
C LEU A 46 -20.48 2.86 -6.10
N CYS A 47 -21.52 2.57 -5.31
CA CYS A 47 -21.29 2.00 -3.97
C CYS A 47 -22.40 1.07 -3.46
N ARG A 48 -21.99 0.02 -2.73
CA ARG A 48 -22.90 -0.91 -2.02
C ARG A 48 -23.43 -0.34 -0.70
N GLY A 49 -22.66 0.55 -0.06
CA GLY A 49 -23.01 1.19 1.21
C GLY A 49 -22.95 0.26 2.44
N PRO A 50 -23.58 0.65 3.57
CA PRO A 50 -24.44 1.83 3.75
C PRO A 50 -23.67 3.15 3.84
N HIS A 51 -24.34 4.25 3.50
CA HIS A 51 -23.84 5.62 3.71
C HIS A 51 -24.50 6.24 4.94
N VAL A 52 -23.88 7.28 5.49
CA VAL A 52 -24.49 8.09 6.54
C VAL A 52 -25.80 8.74 6.06
N PRO A 53 -26.80 8.96 6.93
CA PRO A 53 -28.10 9.50 6.52
C PRO A 53 -28.05 10.90 5.91
N ARG A 54 -27.08 11.73 6.32
CA ARG A 54 -26.87 13.10 5.80
C ARG A 54 -25.41 13.51 5.93
N THR A 55 -24.89 14.27 4.98
CA THR A 55 -23.48 14.72 4.96
C THR A 55 -23.11 15.59 6.16
N GLY A 56 -24.07 16.30 6.75
CA GLY A 56 -23.85 17.15 7.93
C GLY A 56 -23.38 16.42 9.20
N VAL A 57 -23.35 15.09 9.21
CA VAL A 57 -22.73 14.29 10.29
C VAL A 57 -21.23 14.09 10.09
N LEU A 58 -20.70 14.22 8.86
CA LEU A 58 -19.28 14.03 8.52
C LEU A 58 -18.47 15.29 8.82
N LYS A 59 -18.50 15.76 10.07
CA LYS A 59 -17.88 17.05 10.45
C LYS A 59 -16.37 16.97 10.68
N VAL A 60 -15.88 15.80 11.08
CA VAL A 60 -14.48 15.62 11.49
C VAL A 60 -13.81 14.69 10.49
N HIS A 61 -13.18 15.28 9.48
CA HIS A 61 -12.44 14.56 8.45
C HIS A 61 -11.19 15.36 8.06
N ARG A 62 -10.18 14.68 7.53
CA ARG A 62 -8.92 15.31 7.10
C ARG A 62 -8.33 14.56 5.91
N LEU A 63 -7.87 15.30 4.91
CA LEU A 63 -7.03 14.78 3.82
C LEU A 63 -5.60 14.61 4.33
N MET A 64 -4.98 13.49 3.96
CA MET A 64 -3.69 13.07 4.50
C MET A 64 -2.58 13.21 3.46
N LYS A 65 -2.50 12.28 2.50
CA LYS A 65 -1.44 12.24 1.49
C LYS A 65 -1.98 11.80 0.14
N VAL A 66 -1.23 12.11 -0.90
CA VAL A 66 -1.47 11.62 -2.27
C VAL A 66 -0.46 10.53 -2.59
N ALA A 67 -0.87 9.50 -3.32
CA ALA A 67 -0.01 8.45 -3.84
C ALA A 67 -0.43 8.06 -5.27
N GLY A 68 0.48 7.43 -6.02
CA GLY A 68 0.13 6.75 -7.26
C GLY A 68 -0.43 5.35 -6.98
N ALA A 69 -1.39 4.92 -7.78
CA ALA A 69 -1.89 3.55 -7.79
C ALA A 69 -2.22 3.12 -9.21
N TYR A 70 -1.92 1.88 -9.59
CA TYR A 70 -2.26 1.38 -10.92
C TYR A 70 -3.64 0.74 -10.93
N TRP A 71 -4.38 0.92 -12.03
CA TRP A 71 -5.69 0.29 -12.20
C TRP A 71 -5.58 -1.24 -12.06
N ARG A 72 -6.44 -1.85 -11.24
CA ARG A 72 -6.41 -3.28 -10.86
C ARG A 72 -5.09 -3.75 -10.25
N GLY A 73 -4.23 -2.85 -9.76
CA GLY A 73 -2.92 -3.18 -9.21
C GLY A 73 -1.91 -3.68 -10.25
N ASN A 74 -2.20 -3.55 -11.54
CA ASN A 74 -1.32 -4.00 -12.62
C ASN A 74 -0.50 -2.81 -13.15
N SER A 75 0.82 -2.87 -13.02
CA SER A 75 1.75 -1.81 -13.46
C SER A 75 1.72 -1.52 -14.97
N LYS A 76 1.13 -2.41 -15.77
CA LYS A 76 0.91 -2.19 -17.22
C LYS A 76 -0.31 -1.31 -17.53
N ASN A 77 -1.18 -1.08 -16.54
CA ASN A 77 -2.38 -0.26 -16.72
C ASN A 77 -2.12 1.21 -16.38
N GLU A 78 -3.14 2.05 -16.62
CA GLU A 78 -3.09 3.49 -16.32
C GLU A 78 -2.79 3.76 -14.83
N MET A 79 -1.90 4.72 -14.58
CA MET A 79 -1.58 5.21 -13.23
C MET A 79 -2.63 6.23 -12.79
N LEU A 80 -3.28 5.95 -11.67
CA LEU A 80 -4.29 6.78 -11.03
C LEU A 80 -3.71 7.52 -9.83
N GLN A 81 -4.34 8.64 -9.47
CA GLN A 81 -4.04 9.39 -8.26
C GLN A 81 -4.93 8.92 -7.12
N ARG A 82 -4.31 8.43 -6.04
CA ARG A 82 -5.01 8.02 -4.82
C ARG A 82 -4.86 9.10 -3.75
N ILE A 83 -5.99 9.61 -3.27
CA ILE A 83 -6.05 10.57 -2.17
C ILE A 83 -6.44 9.82 -0.89
N TYR A 84 -5.57 9.85 0.11
CA TYR A 84 -5.86 9.27 1.43
C TYR A 84 -6.52 10.31 2.33
N GLY A 85 -7.49 9.87 3.12
CA GLY A 85 -8.17 10.68 4.13
C GLY A 85 -8.55 9.85 5.35
N THR A 86 -8.94 10.52 6.43
CA THR A 86 -9.45 9.91 7.66
C THR A 86 -10.69 10.68 8.15
N ALA A 87 -11.63 9.99 8.80
CA ALA A 87 -12.86 10.57 9.34
C ALA A 87 -13.20 9.96 10.70
N TRP A 88 -13.73 10.76 11.61
CA TRP A 88 -13.96 10.42 13.02
C TRP A 88 -15.30 10.96 13.51
N ALA A 89 -15.83 10.41 14.62
CA ALA A 89 -17.05 10.91 15.23
C ALA A 89 -16.79 12.21 16.00
N THR A 90 -15.65 12.31 16.68
CA THR A 90 -15.27 13.48 17.48
C THR A 90 -13.90 14.05 17.08
N LYS A 91 -13.68 15.33 17.42
CA LYS A 91 -12.38 15.99 17.21
C LYS A 91 -11.27 15.39 18.08
N ASP A 92 -11.61 14.92 19.27
CA ASP A 92 -10.64 14.37 20.22
C ASP A 92 -10.07 13.04 19.71
N GLU A 93 -10.91 12.17 19.14
CA GLU A 93 -10.45 10.93 18.51
C GLU A 93 -9.55 11.20 17.30
N GLN A 94 -9.93 12.17 16.45
CA GLN A 94 -9.09 12.57 15.33
C GLN A 94 -7.75 13.13 15.81
N ALA A 95 -7.74 13.97 16.83
CA ALA A 95 -6.52 14.52 17.40
C ALA A 95 -5.62 13.43 18.00
N ALA A 96 -6.20 12.46 18.71
CA ALA A 96 -5.48 11.30 19.23
C ALA A 96 -4.84 10.47 18.11
N TYR A 97 -5.58 10.21 17.03
CA TYR A 97 -5.07 9.49 15.86
C TYR A 97 -3.93 10.24 15.17
N LEU A 98 -4.09 11.55 14.95
CA LEU A 98 -3.06 12.36 14.31
C LEU A 98 -1.80 12.44 15.17
N LYS A 99 -1.94 12.54 16.49
CA LYS A 99 -0.82 12.48 17.43
C LYS A 99 -0.10 11.13 17.36
N MET A 100 -0.85 10.02 17.27
CA MET A 100 -0.27 8.69 17.09
C MET A 100 0.55 8.60 15.80
N LEU A 101 0.05 9.16 14.69
CA LEU A 101 0.77 9.18 13.41
C LEU A 101 2.05 10.03 13.49
N GLU A 102 2.00 11.20 14.12
CA GLU A 102 3.18 12.06 14.33
C GLU A 102 4.24 11.32 15.17
N GLU A 103 3.82 10.62 16.22
CA GLU A 103 4.69 9.80 17.04
C GLU A 103 5.28 8.61 16.25
N ALA A 104 4.51 7.99 15.36
CA ALA A 104 5.01 6.93 14.48
C ALA A 104 6.06 7.47 13.49
N GLU A 105 5.83 8.64 12.90
CA GLU A 105 6.77 9.29 11.96
C GLU A 105 8.09 9.67 12.64
N LYS A 106 8.04 10.09 13.92
CA LYS A 106 9.24 10.29 14.73
C LYS A 106 10.09 9.02 14.87
N ARG A 107 9.50 7.83 14.71
CA ARG A 107 10.16 6.53 14.85
C ARG A 107 10.42 5.84 13.50
N ASP A 108 10.22 6.55 12.39
CA ASP A 108 10.51 6.02 11.06
C ASP A 108 12.01 5.81 10.86
N HIS A 109 12.42 4.56 10.61
CA HIS A 109 13.81 4.18 10.42
C HIS A 109 14.48 4.91 9.25
N ARG A 110 13.73 5.38 8.24
CA ARG A 110 14.26 6.15 7.10
C ARG A 110 14.60 7.57 7.53
N ARG A 111 13.74 8.17 8.36
CA ARG A 111 13.97 9.50 8.95
C ARG A 111 15.15 9.44 9.90
N LEU A 112 15.13 8.49 10.84
CA LEU A 112 16.21 8.29 11.81
C LEU A 112 17.52 7.88 11.13
N GLY A 113 17.48 7.02 10.11
CA GLY A 113 18.64 6.60 9.34
C GLY A 113 19.38 7.79 8.71
N LYS A 114 18.62 8.77 8.19
CA LYS A 114 19.18 10.02 7.67
C LYS A 114 19.67 10.94 8.79
N GLU A 115 18.86 11.18 9.82
CA GLU A 115 19.19 12.11 10.92
C GLU A 115 20.41 11.66 11.75
N LEU A 116 20.57 10.35 11.91
CA LEU A 116 21.65 9.74 12.68
C LEU A 116 22.84 9.33 11.82
N ASP A 117 22.79 9.57 10.51
CA ASP A 117 23.86 9.26 9.57
C ASP A 117 24.23 7.76 9.55
N LEU A 118 23.21 6.90 9.45
CA LEU A 118 23.36 5.43 9.52
C LEU A 118 23.50 4.79 8.14
N PHE A 119 22.69 5.20 7.18
CA PHE A 119 22.68 4.66 5.83
C PHE A 119 21.96 5.60 4.85
N HIS A 120 22.12 5.31 3.56
CA HIS A 120 21.27 5.90 2.50
C HIS A 120 20.99 4.88 1.37
N LEU A 121 20.10 5.27 0.47
CA LEU A 121 19.85 4.62 -0.81
C LEU A 121 20.06 5.65 -1.93
N GLN A 122 20.44 5.18 -3.11
CA GLN A 122 20.65 6.02 -4.29
C GLN A 122 20.19 5.27 -5.56
N ASP A 123 19.89 6.03 -6.60
CA ASP A 123 19.24 5.52 -7.82
C ASP A 123 20.14 4.57 -8.63
N GLU A 124 21.46 4.67 -8.48
CA GLU A 124 22.42 3.77 -9.13
C GLU A 124 22.30 2.31 -8.62
N ALA A 125 21.69 2.11 -7.45
CA ALA A 125 21.52 0.79 -6.85
C ALA A 125 20.17 0.66 -6.12
N PRO A 126 19.04 0.60 -6.85
CA PRO A 126 17.71 0.61 -6.25
C PRO A 126 17.48 -0.58 -5.31
N GLY A 127 17.05 -0.29 -4.09
CA GLY A 127 16.80 -1.31 -3.06
C GLY A 127 18.06 -1.85 -2.37
N LEU A 128 19.26 -1.35 -2.71
CA LEU A 128 20.51 -1.69 -2.05
C LEU A 128 20.91 -0.58 -1.07
N ILE A 129 21.35 -0.97 0.12
CA ILE A 129 21.65 -0.05 1.23
C ILE A 129 23.14 0.27 1.25
N PHE A 130 23.47 1.56 1.31
CA PHE A 130 24.82 2.04 1.58
C PHE A 130 24.95 2.32 3.06
N TRP A 131 25.58 1.40 3.80
CA TRP A 131 25.82 1.55 5.23
C TRP A 131 26.95 2.53 5.49
N HIS A 132 26.69 3.55 6.33
CA HIS A 132 27.71 4.47 6.81
C HIS A 132 28.44 3.85 8.00
N ALA A 133 29.53 4.47 8.46
CA ALA A 133 30.33 3.94 9.57
C ALA A 133 29.50 3.63 10.84
N LYS A 134 28.56 4.51 11.20
CA LYS A 134 27.69 4.32 12.38
C LYS A 134 26.67 3.20 12.18
N GLY A 135 26.03 3.14 11.01
CA GLY A 135 25.07 2.09 10.70
C GLY A 135 25.73 0.72 10.56
N TRP A 136 26.93 0.67 9.97
CA TRP A 136 27.72 -0.55 9.89
C TRP A 136 28.19 -1.03 11.27
N ALA A 137 28.61 -0.12 12.16
CA ALA A 137 28.92 -0.48 13.54
C ALA A 137 27.71 -1.10 14.27
N LEU A 138 26.51 -0.55 14.08
CA LEU A 138 25.27 -1.12 14.62
C LEU A 138 24.99 -2.52 14.06
N TRP A 139 25.13 -2.71 12.75
CA TRP A 139 24.99 -4.01 12.10
C TRP A 139 25.94 -5.04 12.69
N GLN A 140 27.22 -4.68 12.86
CA GLN A 140 28.26 -5.56 13.39
C GLN A 140 27.94 -6.05 14.81
N VAL A 141 27.35 -5.21 15.67
CA VAL A 141 26.92 -5.65 17.02
C VAL A 141 25.90 -6.78 16.92
N VAL A 142 24.91 -6.66 16.03
CA VAL A 142 23.86 -7.68 15.85
C VAL A 142 24.44 -8.94 15.20
N GLU A 143 25.25 -8.79 14.15
CA GLU A 143 25.86 -9.93 13.45
C GLU A 143 26.75 -10.75 14.38
N GLN A 144 27.60 -10.09 15.19
CA GLN A 144 28.50 -10.80 16.10
C GLN A 144 27.74 -11.51 17.21
N TYR A 145 26.70 -10.87 17.78
CA TYR A 145 25.83 -11.55 18.73
C TYR A 145 25.18 -12.81 18.14
N MET A 146 24.67 -12.73 16.90
CA MET A 146 24.08 -13.89 16.24
C MET A 146 25.10 -14.99 15.91
N ARG A 147 26.35 -14.62 15.59
CA ARG A 147 27.45 -15.57 15.41
C ARG A 147 27.74 -16.33 16.70
N ASP A 148 27.74 -15.66 17.85
CA ASP A 148 27.87 -16.32 19.15
C ASP A 148 26.70 -17.29 19.41
N VAL A 149 25.47 -16.89 19.08
CA VAL A 149 24.29 -17.78 19.15
C VAL A 149 24.47 -19.02 18.27
N TYR A 150 25.01 -18.89 17.05
CA TYR A 150 25.30 -20.05 16.20
C TYR A 150 26.30 -21.00 16.86
N ASN A 151 27.40 -20.47 17.41
CA ASN A 151 28.43 -21.26 18.09
C ASN A 151 27.87 -22.01 19.31
N ASP A 152 27.10 -21.33 20.15
CA ASP A 152 26.51 -21.89 21.37
C ASP A 152 25.47 -22.99 21.09
N ASN A 153 24.89 -22.99 19.88
CA ASN A 153 23.86 -23.94 19.46
C ASN A 153 24.38 -25.01 18.49
N GLY A 154 25.71 -25.10 18.31
CA GLY A 154 26.34 -26.13 17.48
C GLY A 154 26.10 -25.98 15.98
N TYR A 155 25.80 -24.76 15.51
CA TYR A 155 25.74 -24.48 14.07
C TYR A 155 27.16 -24.29 13.53
N GLU A 156 27.42 -24.84 12.34
CA GLU A 156 28.65 -24.59 11.59
C GLU A 156 28.43 -23.40 10.65
N GLU A 157 29.00 -22.23 10.98
CA GLU A 157 28.93 -21.05 10.10
C GLU A 157 29.76 -21.28 8.82
N VAL A 158 29.14 -21.11 7.66
CA VAL A 158 29.77 -21.31 6.34
C VAL A 158 29.57 -20.09 5.43
N LYS A 159 30.46 -19.93 4.44
CA LYS A 159 30.36 -18.88 3.42
C LYS A 159 30.29 -19.48 2.02
N ALA A 160 29.21 -19.18 1.29
CA ALA A 160 28.95 -19.70 -0.05
C ALA A 160 29.01 -18.60 -1.13
N PRO A 161 29.21 -18.95 -2.41
CA PRO A 161 29.10 -18.01 -3.53
C PRO A 161 27.69 -17.41 -3.67
N GLN A 162 27.62 -16.12 -4.05
CA GLN A 162 26.35 -15.41 -4.24
C GLN A 162 25.76 -15.58 -5.65
N LEU A 163 26.61 -15.90 -6.63
CA LEU A 163 26.22 -16.16 -8.02
C LEU A 163 26.38 -17.66 -8.29
N LEU A 164 25.29 -18.30 -8.69
CA LEU A 164 25.19 -19.74 -8.88
C LEU A 164 24.55 -20.02 -10.24
N ASP A 165 24.94 -21.13 -10.86
CA ASP A 165 24.40 -21.54 -12.15
C ASP A 165 22.88 -21.80 -12.07
N ARG A 166 22.16 -21.47 -13.16
CA ARG A 166 20.70 -21.65 -13.27
C ARG A 166 20.27 -23.08 -12.91
N SER A 167 21.04 -24.10 -13.30
CA SER A 167 20.73 -25.51 -13.04
C SER A 167 20.56 -25.84 -11.55
N LEU A 168 21.16 -25.06 -10.64
CA LEU A 168 20.96 -25.25 -9.22
C LEU A 168 19.56 -24.80 -8.78
N TRP A 169 19.09 -23.67 -9.29
CA TRP A 169 17.74 -23.13 -9.01
C TRP A 169 16.65 -24.01 -9.60
N GLU A 170 16.91 -24.62 -10.77
CA GLU A 170 16.02 -25.62 -11.37
C GLU A 170 15.89 -26.86 -10.50
N ARG A 171 17.03 -27.42 -10.06
CA ARG A 171 17.04 -28.60 -9.16
C ARG A 171 16.45 -28.31 -7.79
N SER A 172 16.55 -27.07 -7.29
CA SER A 172 15.96 -26.67 -6.01
C SER A 172 14.48 -26.30 -6.10
N GLY A 173 13.90 -26.25 -7.31
CA GLY A 173 12.50 -25.86 -7.54
C GLY A 173 12.23 -24.36 -7.36
N HIS A 174 13.27 -23.52 -7.33
CA HIS A 174 13.17 -22.06 -7.16
C HIS A 174 13.31 -21.29 -8.49
N VAL A 175 13.41 -21.99 -9.62
CA VAL A 175 13.27 -21.34 -10.92
C VAL A 175 11.83 -20.82 -11.04
N GLY A 176 11.66 -19.50 -11.08
CA GLY A 176 10.36 -18.92 -11.40
C GLY A 176 9.94 -19.31 -12.81
N GLU A 177 8.63 -19.34 -13.07
CA GLU A 177 8.16 -19.35 -14.46
C GLU A 177 8.71 -18.10 -15.15
N VAL A 178 9.51 -18.30 -16.18
CA VAL A 178 9.97 -17.22 -17.05
C VAL A 178 8.73 -16.79 -17.85
N PRO A 179 8.33 -15.49 -17.82
CA PRO A 179 7.27 -14.98 -18.69
C PRO A 179 7.56 -15.19 -20.17
#